data_AF-A0A2J5PZM2-F1
#
_entry.id   AF-A0A2J5PZM2-F1
#
_cell.length_a   1.000
_cell.length_b   1.000
_cell.length_c   1.000
_cell.angle_alpha   90.00
_cell.angle_beta   90.00
_cell.angle_gamma   90.00
#
_symmetry.space_group_name_H-M   'P 1'
#
loop_
_entity.id
_entity.type
_entity.pdbx_description
1 polymer ?
#
loop_
_entity_poly.entity_id
_entity_poly.type
_entity_poly.pdbx_seq_one_letter_code
_entity_poly.pdbx_strand_id
1 'polypeptide(L)'
;MTTMPQRESTIAAPDDGRKQLGAFLRARRESLDPQRLGLPRVGRRRTPGLRREEVAMLAEVGVTWYTWLEQGREVNPSEAVLVSVANALQCSPLETRHLFVLAGLTPPEAAQVTVCEGISPGTRRMLDSLMPQPASIQKPSFDIVAWNDSFCRLMGIDFATIPEEDRNCIYLYLTNETWRSRIENRDVLATFVSYFRAAMAEHRGDPLWEN
;
A
#
# COMPACT_ATOMS: atom_id res chain seq x y z
N MET A 1 -17.99 29.27 29.85
CA MET A 1 -17.94 27.84 30.16
C MET A 1 -18.80 27.15 29.11
N THR A 2 -18.23 26.92 27.93
CA THR A 2 -18.95 26.43 26.76
C THR A 2 -18.21 25.21 26.25
N THR A 3 -18.82 24.06 26.49
CA THR A 3 -18.35 22.71 26.18
C THR A 3 -18.28 22.53 24.66
N MET A 4 -17.08 22.25 24.15
CA MET A 4 -16.86 21.78 22.78
C MET A 4 -17.46 20.36 22.65
N PRO A 5 -18.22 20.05 21.58
CA PRO A 5 -18.62 18.67 21.32
C PRO A 5 -17.41 17.88 20.85
N GLN A 6 -17.05 16.85 21.60
CA GLN A 6 -16.06 15.86 21.17
C GLN A 6 -16.62 15.14 19.94
N ARG A 7 -15.92 15.26 18.80
CA ARG A 7 -16.16 14.43 17.62
C ARG A 7 -15.67 13.02 17.96
N GLU A 8 -16.61 12.12 18.21
CA GLU A 8 -16.35 10.69 18.26
C GLU A 8 -15.74 10.25 16.92
N SER A 9 -14.46 9.88 16.96
CA SER A 9 -13.77 9.20 15.88
C SER A 9 -14.56 7.94 15.52
N THR A 10 -15.24 7.96 14.37
CA THR A 10 -15.98 6.80 13.88
C THR A 10 -14.98 5.77 13.39
N ILE A 11 -14.50 4.93 14.30
CA ILE A 11 -13.82 3.67 14.01
C ILE A 11 -14.74 2.91 13.05
N ALA A 12 -14.24 2.53 11.87
CA ALA A 12 -14.99 1.72 10.92
C ALA A 12 -15.66 0.55 11.64
N ALA A 13 -16.96 0.35 11.40
CA ALA A 13 -17.73 -0.64 12.13
C ALA A 13 -17.05 -2.02 12.02
N PRO A 14 -16.91 -2.79 13.11
CA PRO A 14 -16.15 -4.05 13.12
C PRO A 14 -16.59 -5.08 12.07
N ASP A 15 -17.83 -4.97 11.58
CA ASP A 15 -18.40 -5.81 10.52
C ASP A 15 -17.82 -5.53 9.12
N ASP A 16 -17.41 -4.28 8.85
CA ASP A 16 -16.83 -3.89 7.55
C ASP A 16 -15.38 -4.42 7.41
N GLY A 17 -14.58 -4.30 8.47
CA GLY A 17 -13.21 -4.83 8.50
C GLY A 17 -13.16 -6.35 8.30
N ARG A 18 -14.08 -7.10 8.92
CA ARG A 18 -14.16 -8.57 8.76
C ARG A 18 -14.53 -8.99 7.33
N LYS A 19 -15.44 -8.26 6.67
CA LYS A 19 -15.81 -8.51 5.27
C LYS A 19 -14.65 -8.20 4.33
N GLN A 20 -13.93 -7.10 4.58
CA GLN A 20 -12.74 -6.73 3.82
C GLN A 20 -11.62 -7.76 4.00
N LEU A 21 -11.39 -8.25 5.23
CA LEU A 21 -10.45 -9.36 5.49
C LEU A 21 -10.81 -10.61 4.70
N GLY A 22 -12.09 -11.02 4.73
CA GLY A 22 -12.57 -12.17 3.98
C GLY A 22 -12.36 -12.02 2.46
N ALA A 23 -12.65 -10.84 1.91
CA ALA A 23 -12.43 -10.52 0.50
C ALA A 23 -10.94 -10.58 0.13
N PHE A 24 -10.06 -10.02 0.97
CA PHE A 24 -8.62 -10.05 0.79
C PHE A 24 -8.08 -11.49 0.75
N LEU A 25 -8.44 -12.31 1.75
CA LEU A 25 -8.03 -13.72 1.83
C LEU A 25 -8.47 -14.51 0.60
N ARG A 26 -9.71 -14.29 0.16
CA ARG A 26 -10.25 -14.93 -1.05
C ARG A 26 -9.45 -14.55 -2.29
N ALA A 27 -9.19 -13.25 -2.49
CA ALA A 27 -8.43 -12.76 -3.64
C ALA A 27 -7.01 -13.35 -3.68
N ARG A 28 -6.31 -13.35 -2.54
CA ARG A 28 -4.98 -13.99 -2.42
C ARG A 28 -5.04 -15.47 -2.74
N ARG A 29 -5.95 -16.21 -2.13
CA ARG A 29 -6.13 -17.65 -2.35
C ARG A 29 -6.36 -17.98 -3.83
N GLU A 30 -7.22 -17.21 -4.51
CA GLU A 30 -7.57 -17.45 -5.91
C GLU A 30 -6.45 -17.06 -6.90
N SER A 31 -5.50 -16.22 -6.48
CA SER A 31 -4.35 -15.79 -7.30
C SER A 31 -3.16 -16.77 -7.33
N LEU A 32 -3.07 -17.68 -6.35
CA LEU A 32 -1.92 -18.56 -6.19
C LEU A 32 -2.02 -19.81 -7.05
N ASP A 33 -0.92 -20.19 -7.69
CA ASP A 33 -0.80 -21.45 -8.43
C ASP A 33 -0.47 -22.62 -7.48
N PRO A 34 -1.37 -23.62 -7.33
CA PRO A 34 -1.12 -24.78 -6.47
C PRO A 34 0.17 -25.53 -6.80
N GLN A 35 0.57 -25.57 -8.09
CA GLN A 35 1.77 -26.31 -8.50
C GLN A 35 3.06 -25.69 -7.95
N ARG A 36 3.09 -24.35 -7.80
CA ARG A 36 4.22 -23.64 -7.19
C ARG A 36 4.40 -23.96 -5.70
N LEU A 37 3.34 -24.48 -5.07
CA LEU A 37 3.32 -24.86 -3.66
C LEU A 37 3.47 -26.38 -3.46
N GLY A 38 3.86 -27.11 -4.51
CA GLY A 38 4.05 -28.57 -4.45
C GLY A 38 2.75 -29.37 -4.38
N LEU A 39 1.59 -28.74 -4.63
CA LEU A 39 0.30 -29.41 -4.57
C LEU A 39 -0.04 -30.07 -5.91
N PRO A 40 -0.48 -31.35 -5.90
CA PRO A 40 -0.83 -32.05 -7.12
C PRO A 40 -2.10 -31.45 -7.78
N ARG A 41 -2.10 -31.38 -9.12
CA ARG A 41 -3.32 -31.11 -9.89
C ARG A 41 -4.19 -32.37 -9.96
N VAL A 42 -4.95 -32.63 -8.90
CA VAL A 42 -5.93 -33.73 -8.89
C VAL A 42 -7.25 -33.26 -9.52
N GLY A 43 -7.54 -33.74 -10.73
CA GLY A 43 -8.82 -33.60 -11.40
C GLY A 43 -9.17 -32.19 -11.94
N ARG A 44 -10.42 -32.04 -12.40
CA ARG A 44 -10.95 -30.78 -12.95
C ARG A 44 -11.27 -29.81 -11.81
N ARG A 45 -10.44 -28.77 -11.64
CA ARG A 45 -10.63 -27.72 -10.63
C ARG A 45 -11.70 -26.70 -11.08
N ARG A 46 -12.61 -26.33 -10.16
CA ARG A 46 -13.57 -25.22 -10.35
C ARG A 46 -13.01 -23.87 -9.91
N THR A 47 -12.02 -23.86 -9.02
CA THR A 47 -11.37 -22.66 -8.49
C THR A 47 -10.02 -22.49 -9.20
N PRO A 48 -9.68 -21.30 -9.72
CA PRO A 48 -8.45 -21.08 -10.48
C PRO A 48 -7.19 -21.25 -9.64
N GLY A 49 -7.21 -20.83 -8.37
CA GLY A 49 -6.08 -20.95 -7.45
C GLY A 49 -6.22 -22.04 -6.40
N LEU A 50 -5.77 -21.74 -5.19
CA LEU A 50 -5.86 -22.65 -4.04
C LEU A 50 -7.31 -22.85 -3.58
N ARG A 51 -7.58 -24.04 -3.06
CA ARG A 51 -8.82 -24.35 -2.34
C ARG A 51 -8.70 -23.98 -0.87
N ARG A 52 -9.83 -23.87 -0.18
CA ARG A 52 -9.84 -23.59 1.27
C ARG A 52 -9.15 -24.70 2.05
N GLU A 53 -9.36 -25.95 1.67
CA GLU A 53 -8.66 -27.08 2.30
C GLU A 53 -7.13 -27.01 2.14
N GLU A 54 -6.66 -26.49 1.00
CA GLU A 54 -5.23 -26.38 0.71
C GLU A 54 -4.58 -25.27 1.54
N VAL A 55 -5.23 -24.10 1.65
CA VAL A 55 -4.74 -23.02 2.52
C VAL A 55 -4.74 -23.47 3.98
N ALA A 56 -5.82 -24.10 4.43
CA ALA A 56 -5.95 -24.57 5.80
C ALA A 56 -4.84 -25.59 6.15
N MET A 57 -4.53 -26.51 5.23
CA MET A 57 -3.43 -27.46 5.38
C MET A 57 -2.08 -26.74 5.44
N LEU A 58 -1.79 -25.81 4.52
CA LEU A 58 -0.54 -25.06 4.48
C LEU A 58 -0.34 -24.15 5.71
N ALA A 59 -1.43 -23.65 6.29
CA ALA A 59 -1.42 -22.81 7.48
C ALA A 59 -1.54 -23.60 8.80
N GLU A 60 -1.67 -24.93 8.73
CA GLU A 60 -1.89 -25.81 9.89
C GLU A 60 -3.11 -25.42 10.74
N VAL A 61 -4.21 -25.03 10.08
CA VAL A 61 -5.49 -24.66 10.72
C VAL A 61 -6.64 -25.57 10.26
N GLY A 62 -7.74 -25.55 11.01
CA GLY A 62 -8.96 -26.26 10.60
C GLY A 62 -9.61 -25.64 9.35
N VAL A 63 -10.04 -26.47 8.40
CA VAL A 63 -10.72 -26.03 7.17
C VAL A 63 -11.97 -25.19 7.45
N THR A 64 -12.77 -25.62 8.44
CA THR A 64 -13.98 -24.91 8.88
C THR A 64 -13.63 -23.54 9.44
N TRP A 65 -12.56 -23.46 10.22
CA TRP A 65 -12.09 -22.21 10.82
C TRP A 65 -11.63 -21.21 9.75
N TYR A 66 -10.79 -21.65 8.80
CA TYR A 66 -10.36 -20.80 7.68
C TYR A 66 -11.57 -20.36 6.82
N THR A 67 -12.56 -21.23 6.65
CA THR A 67 -13.79 -20.89 5.93
C THR A 67 -14.58 -19.79 6.62
N TRP A 68 -14.68 -19.81 7.95
CA TRP A 68 -15.35 -18.75 8.71
C TRP A 68 -14.58 -17.43 8.66
N LEU A 69 -13.25 -17.48 8.74
CA LEU A 69 -12.39 -16.32 8.56
C LEU A 69 -12.60 -15.68 7.17
N GLU A 70 -12.55 -16.47 6.10
CA GLU A 70 -12.76 -15.97 4.73
C GLU A 70 -14.19 -15.47 4.49
N GLN A 71 -15.19 -15.96 5.25
CA GLN A 71 -16.57 -15.47 5.19
C GLN A 71 -16.82 -14.19 6.01
N GLY A 72 -15.82 -13.68 6.73
CA GLY A 72 -15.97 -12.53 7.60
C GLY A 72 -16.85 -12.80 8.83
N ARG A 73 -16.97 -14.06 9.25
CA ARG A 73 -17.67 -14.40 10.50
C ARG A 73 -16.83 -13.96 11.70
N GLU A 74 -17.48 -13.86 12.86
CA GLU A 74 -16.81 -13.55 14.10
C GLU A 74 -15.89 -14.70 14.53
N VAL A 75 -14.60 -14.53 14.24
CA VAL A 75 -13.50 -15.38 14.70
C VAL A 75 -12.41 -14.45 15.21
N ASN A 76 -11.78 -14.81 16.33
CA ASN A 76 -10.65 -14.08 16.89
C ASN A 76 -9.36 -14.84 16.57
N PRO A 77 -8.69 -14.56 15.44
CA PRO A 77 -7.40 -15.18 15.14
C PRO A 77 -6.35 -14.69 16.14
N SER A 78 -5.50 -15.60 16.63
CA SER A 78 -4.27 -15.18 17.29
C SER A 78 -3.27 -14.66 16.26
N GLU A 79 -2.34 -13.82 16.69
CA GLU A 79 -1.26 -13.32 15.82
C GLU A 79 -0.50 -14.45 15.14
N ALA A 80 -0.15 -15.51 15.90
CA ALA A 80 0.57 -16.68 15.38
C ALA A 80 -0.22 -17.38 14.26
N VAL A 81 -1.53 -17.59 14.44
CA VAL A 81 -2.38 -18.19 13.40
C VAL A 81 -2.45 -17.29 12.17
N LEU A 82 -2.55 -15.99 12.38
CA LEU A 82 -2.64 -15.03 11.29
C LEU A 82 -1.32 -14.94 10.49
N VAL A 83 -0.16 -15.09 11.15
CA VAL A 83 1.15 -15.27 10.50
C VAL A 83 1.17 -16.56 9.66
N SER A 84 0.71 -17.69 10.20
CA SER A 84 0.67 -18.96 9.44
C SER A 84 -0.22 -18.84 8.19
N VAL A 85 -1.35 -18.15 8.30
CA VAL A 85 -2.23 -17.87 7.15
C VAL A 85 -1.53 -16.97 6.12
N ALA A 86 -0.85 -15.90 6.55
CA ALA A 86 -0.09 -15.02 5.66
C ALA A 86 1.03 -15.78 4.92
N ASN A 87 1.73 -16.68 5.61
CA ASN A 87 2.77 -17.54 5.04
C ASN A 87 2.20 -18.53 4.02
N ALA A 88 1.09 -19.20 4.35
CA ALA A 88 0.40 -20.11 3.45
C ALA A 88 -0.11 -19.43 2.17
N LEU A 89 -0.49 -18.16 2.27
CA LEU A 89 -0.92 -17.32 1.15
C LEU A 89 0.23 -16.57 0.45
N GLN A 90 1.49 -16.86 0.81
CA GLN A 90 2.69 -16.21 0.28
C GLN A 90 2.55 -14.68 0.26
N CYS A 91 2.00 -14.10 1.32
CA CYS A 91 1.85 -12.65 1.43
C CYS A 91 3.23 -12.00 1.54
N SER A 92 3.44 -10.95 0.74
CA SER A 92 4.55 -10.01 0.91
C SER A 92 4.47 -9.31 2.27
N PRO A 93 5.54 -8.64 2.73
CA PRO A 93 5.50 -7.87 3.98
C PRO A 93 4.37 -6.84 4.03
N LEU A 94 4.11 -6.15 2.90
CA LEU A 94 3.03 -5.17 2.79
C LEU A 94 1.64 -5.82 2.88
N GLU A 95 1.45 -6.94 2.19
CA GLU A 95 0.20 -7.70 2.25
C GLU A 95 -0.04 -8.28 3.64
N THR A 96 1.01 -8.77 4.31
CA THR A 96 0.94 -9.24 5.70
C THR A 96 0.54 -8.11 6.63
N ARG A 97 1.15 -6.91 6.50
CA ARG A 97 0.74 -5.73 7.26
C ARG A 97 -0.75 -5.40 7.04
N HIS A 98 -1.18 -5.35 5.79
CA HIS A 98 -2.58 -5.04 5.45
C HIS A 98 -3.54 -6.05 6.06
N LEU A 99 -3.22 -7.34 5.99
CA LEU A 99 -4.00 -8.42 6.58
C LEU A 99 -4.12 -8.29 8.11
N PHE A 100 -3.06 -7.87 8.82
CA PHE A 100 -3.11 -7.58 10.26
C PHE A 100 -3.98 -6.37 10.59
N VAL A 101 -3.88 -5.30 9.80
CA VAL A 101 -4.73 -4.10 9.94
C VAL A 101 -6.21 -4.46 9.77
N LEU A 102 -6.56 -5.25 8.74
CA LEU A 102 -7.93 -5.71 8.51
C LEU A 102 -8.45 -6.62 9.63
N ALA A 103 -7.57 -7.37 10.29
CA ALA A 103 -7.90 -8.20 11.44
C ALA A 103 -7.97 -7.42 12.76
N GLY A 104 -7.63 -6.12 12.77
CA GLY A 104 -7.57 -5.30 13.99
C GLY A 104 -6.42 -5.68 14.92
N LEU A 105 -5.36 -6.29 14.40
CA LEU A 105 -4.17 -6.71 15.15
C LEU A 105 -2.95 -5.84 14.80
N THR A 106 -1.97 -5.82 15.70
CA THR A 106 -0.70 -5.14 15.44
C THR A 106 0.17 -6.00 14.51
N PRO A 107 0.65 -5.48 13.37
CA PRO A 107 1.50 -6.24 12.46
C PRO A 107 2.81 -6.69 13.12
N PRO A 108 3.32 -7.90 12.82
CA PRO A 108 4.60 -8.35 13.34
C PRO A 108 5.74 -7.50 12.77
N GLU A 109 6.85 -7.40 13.52
CA GLU A 109 8.00 -6.57 13.14
C GLU A 109 8.56 -6.92 11.75
N ALA A 110 8.58 -8.21 11.38
CA ALA A 110 8.98 -8.65 10.03
C ALA A 110 8.04 -8.20 8.90
N ALA A 111 6.78 -7.85 9.22
CA ALA A 111 5.82 -7.26 8.30
C ALA A 111 5.73 -5.73 8.44
N GLN A 112 6.50 -5.14 9.35
CA GLN A 112 6.79 -3.72 9.24
C GLN A 112 7.58 -3.57 7.96
N VAL A 113 6.87 -3.14 6.91
CA VAL A 113 7.50 -2.53 5.75
C VAL A 113 8.32 -1.40 6.36
N THR A 114 9.64 -1.60 6.44
CA THR A 114 10.57 -0.50 6.57
C THR A 114 10.10 0.44 5.50
N VAL A 115 9.59 1.62 5.89
CA VAL A 115 9.32 2.67 4.92
C VAL A 115 10.63 2.75 4.17
N CYS A 116 10.66 2.31 2.91
CA CYS A 116 11.86 2.40 2.11
C CYS A 116 12.08 3.90 1.97
N GLU A 117 12.86 4.47 2.89
CA GLU A 117 13.22 5.90 2.91
C GLU A 117 14.07 6.25 1.69
N GLY A 118 14.33 5.29 0.79
CA GLY A 118 14.88 5.53 -0.53
C GLY A 118 14.44 4.51 -1.59
N ILE A 119 14.67 4.88 -2.85
CA ILE A 119 14.46 4.00 -3.99
C ILE A 119 15.48 2.84 -4.01
N SER A 120 15.04 1.65 -4.45
CA SER A 120 15.94 0.50 -4.56
C SER A 120 17.10 0.76 -5.55
N PRO A 121 18.26 0.09 -5.42
CA PRO A 121 19.35 0.23 -6.39
C PRO A 121 18.95 -0.11 -7.83
N GLY A 122 18.02 -1.06 -8.03
CA GLY A 122 17.49 -1.39 -9.36
C GLY A 122 16.65 -0.26 -9.94
N THR A 123 15.78 0.34 -9.12
CA THR A 123 14.98 1.51 -9.48
C THR A 123 15.86 2.70 -9.82
N ARG A 124 16.95 2.93 -9.07
CA ARG A 124 17.92 3.99 -9.38
C ARG A 124 18.58 3.79 -10.73
N ARG A 125 19.09 2.57 -11.02
CA ARG A 125 19.67 2.26 -12.33
C ARG A 125 18.69 2.46 -13.48
N MET A 126 17.42 2.09 -13.29
CA MET A 126 16.38 2.34 -14.30
C MET A 126 16.17 3.83 -14.53
N LEU A 127 16.10 4.63 -13.46
CA LEU A 127 15.95 6.08 -13.53
C LEU A 127 17.13 6.74 -14.27
N ASP A 128 18.36 6.31 -13.95
CA ASP A 128 19.58 6.79 -14.60
C ASP A 128 19.64 6.37 -16.08
N SER A 129 19.10 5.20 -16.45
CA SER A 129 19.05 4.74 -17.85
C SER A 129 18.14 5.57 -18.75
N LEU A 130 17.25 6.38 -18.17
CA LEU A 130 16.40 7.31 -18.91
C LEU A 130 17.13 8.59 -19.31
N MET A 131 18.42 8.73 -19.03
CA MET A 131 19.19 9.86 -19.53
C MET A 131 19.31 9.82 -21.07
N PRO A 132 19.18 10.96 -21.78
CA PRO A 132 19.05 12.33 -21.27
C PRO A 132 17.60 12.81 -21.04
N GLN A 133 16.59 11.94 -21.12
CA GLN A 133 15.19 12.29 -20.87
C GLN A 133 14.97 12.64 -19.39
N PRO A 134 14.36 13.80 -19.07
CA PRO A 134 13.99 14.16 -17.70
C PRO A 134 13.05 13.13 -17.08
N ALA A 135 13.39 12.62 -15.90
CA ALA A 135 12.55 11.68 -15.16
C ALA A 135 12.66 11.85 -13.64
N SER A 136 11.54 11.62 -12.96
CA SER A 136 11.45 11.57 -11.50
C SER A 136 10.48 10.50 -11.04
N ILE A 137 10.62 10.10 -9.78
CA ILE A 137 9.75 9.13 -9.10
C ILE A 137 9.07 9.86 -7.96
N GLN A 138 7.76 9.72 -7.89
CA GLN A 138 6.91 10.40 -6.91
C GLN A 138 6.06 9.39 -6.16
N LYS A 139 5.81 9.65 -4.87
CA LYS A 139 4.75 8.97 -4.11
C LYS A 139 3.38 9.45 -4.59
N PRO A 140 2.29 8.72 -4.31
CA PRO A 140 0.94 9.22 -4.60
C PRO A 140 0.60 10.54 -3.88
N SER A 141 1.30 10.84 -2.77
CA SER A 141 1.23 12.12 -2.05
C SER A 141 1.91 13.29 -2.78
N PHE A 142 2.49 13.07 -3.97
CA PHE A 142 3.31 14.01 -4.74
C PHE A 142 4.70 14.32 -4.18
N ASP A 143 5.16 13.55 -3.19
CA ASP A 143 6.55 13.65 -2.71
C ASP A 143 7.52 13.05 -3.73
N ILE A 144 8.50 13.82 -4.15
CA ILE A 144 9.57 13.40 -5.05
C ILE A 144 10.59 12.60 -4.24
N VAL A 145 10.71 11.31 -4.55
CA VAL A 145 11.63 10.38 -3.85
C VAL A 145 12.89 10.07 -4.63
N ALA A 146 12.91 10.36 -5.94
CA ALA A 146 14.12 10.28 -6.76
C ALA A 146 13.95 11.07 -8.06
N TRP A 147 15.07 11.45 -8.67
CA TRP A 147 15.15 12.21 -9.92
C TRP A 147 16.46 11.86 -10.64
N ASN A 148 16.50 12.09 -11.96
CA ASN A 148 17.75 12.10 -12.73
C ASN A 148 18.24 13.53 -13.00
N ASP A 149 19.49 13.67 -13.42
CA ASP A 149 20.11 15.00 -13.65
C ASP A 149 19.38 15.84 -14.70
N SER A 150 18.80 15.19 -15.72
CA SER A 150 18.02 15.90 -16.73
C SER A 150 16.74 16.49 -16.16
N PHE A 151 16.13 15.89 -15.14
CA PHE A 151 15.01 16.47 -14.42
C PHE A 151 15.41 17.70 -13.61
N CYS A 152 16.57 17.66 -12.92
CA CYS A 152 17.13 18.84 -12.25
C CYS A 152 17.32 20.00 -13.24
N ARG A 153 17.90 19.72 -14.42
CA ARG A 153 18.12 20.72 -15.46
C ARG A 153 16.82 21.28 -16.04
N LEU A 154 15.82 20.43 -16.27
CA LEU A 154 14.50 20.84 -16.75
C LEU A 154 13.84 21.80 -15.76
N MET A 155 13.85 21.45 -14.48
CA MET A 155 13.21 22.24 -13.43
C MET A 155 14.07 23.41 -12.95
N GLY A 156 15.35 23.46 -13.34
CA GLY A 156 16.30 24.46 -12.87
C GLY A 156 16.57 24.38 -11.37
N ILE A 157 16.41 23.20 -10.78
CA ILE A 157 16.48 22.97 -9.33
C ILE A 157 17.45 21.83 -9.05
N ASP A 158 18.32 22.05 -8.08
CA ASP A 158 19.04 20.95 -7.45
C ASP A 158 18.23 20.44 -6.25
N PHE A 159 17.54 19.31 -6.43
CA PHE A 159 16.73 18.72 -5.37
C PHE A 159 17.56 18.23 -4.19
N ALA A 160 18.87 18.01 -4.37
CA ALA A 160 19.76 17.66 -3.28
C ALA A 160 19.92 18.80 -2.26
N THR A 161 19.63 20.06 -2.65
CA THR A 161 19.68 21.22 -1.75
C THR A 161 18.35 21.52 -1.05
N ILE A 162 17.28 20.79 -1.40
CA ILE A 162 15.94 20.96 -0.79
C ILE A 162 15.79 19.91 0.33
N PRO A 163 15.34 20.29 1.54
CA PRO A 163 14.98 19.34 2.60
C PRO A 163 13.98 18.31 2.12
N GLU A 164 14.02 17.07 2.62
CA GLU A 164 13.20 15.99 2.07
C GLU A 164 11.70 16.26 2.22
N GLU A 165 11.33 16.86 3.35
CA GLU A 165 9.97 17.30 3.70
C GLU A 165 9.40 18.35 2.72
N ASP A 166 10.27 19.11 2.05
CA ASP A 166 9.89 20.18 1.14
C ASP A 166 9.89 19.72 -0.34
N ARG A 167 10.30 18.46 -0.62
CA ARG A 167 10.35 17.89 -1.97
C ARG A 167 8.98 17.40 -2.46
N ASN A 168 7.93 18.17 -2.24
CA ASN A 168 6.60 17.86 -2.77
C ASN A 168 6.28 18.73 -4.00
N CYS A 169 5.84 18.13 -5.11
CA CYS A 169 5.58 18.87 -6.36
C CYS A 169 4.53 19.98 -6.19
N ILE A 170 3.48 19.73 -5.41
CA ILE A 170 2.43 20.72 -5.16
C ILE A 170 2.99 21.84 -4.29
N TYR A 171 3.71 21.47 -3.22
CA TYR A 171 4.36 22.45 -2.35
C TYR A 171 5.33 23.33 -3.13
N LEU A 172 6.25 22.75 -3.90
CA LEU A 172 7.22 23.48 -4.72
C LEU A 172 6.56 24.38 -5.76
N TYR A 173 5.44 23.96 -6.37
CA TYR A 173 4.68 24.84 -7.24
C TYR A 173 4.14 26.07 -6.51
N LEU A 174 3.75 25.92 -5.24
CA LEU A 174 3.21 27.01 -4.42
C LEU A 174 4.30 27.87 -3.77
N THR A 175 5.46 27.33 -3.44
CA THR A 175 6.49 28.03 -2.63
C THR A 175 7.77 28.36 -3.39
N ASN A 176 8.10 27.64 -4.46
CA ASN A 176 9.34 27.82 -5.21
C ASN A 176 9.11 28.52 -6.56
N GLU A 177 9.60 29.76 -6.69
CA GLU A 177 9.44 30.56 -7.90
C GLU A 177 10.12 29.96 -9.13
N THR A 178 11.28 29.33 -8.95
CA THR A 178 12.02 28.69 -10.06
C THR A 178 11.23 27.51 -10.60
N TRP A 179 10.74 26.63 -9.73
CA TRP A 179 9.87 25.51 -10.11
C TRP A 179 8.63 26.01 -10.86
N ARG A 180 7.94 27.00 -10.29
CA ARG A 180 6.72 27.56 -10.88
C ARG A 180 6.96 28.17 -12.24
N SER A 181 8.10 28.85 -12.45
CA SER A 181 8.44 29.48 -13.73
C SER A 181 8.64 28.49 -14.88
N ARG A 182 8.93 27.22 -14.57
CA ARG A 182 9.11 26.14 -15.57
C ARG A 182 7.82 25.50 -16.02
N ILE A 183 6.71 25.77 -15.34
CA ILE A 183 5.41 25.20 -15.67
C ILE A 183 4.52 26.30 -16.26
N GLU A 184 4.37 26.28 -17.57
CA GLU A 184 3.58 27.29 -18.30
C GLU A 184 2.07 27.14 -18.08
N ASN A 185 1.61 25.90 -17.82
CA ASN A 185 0.19 25.61 -17.64
C ASN A 185 -0.28 26.04 -16.24
N ARG A 186 -1.08 27.11 -16.19
CA ARG A 186 -1.64 27.65 -14.95
C ARG A 186 -2.68 26.75 -14.29
N ASP A 187 -3.31 25.84 -15.04
CA ASP A 187 -4.33 24.93 -14.53
C ASP A 187 -3.74 23.66 -13.90
N VAL A 188 -2.42 23.47 -13.99
CA VAL A 188 -1.72 22.28 -13.49
C VAL A 188 -2.01 22.01 -12.01
N LEU A 189 -2.17 23.08 -11.21
CA LEU A 189 -2.45 22.97 -9.79
C LEU A 189 -3.84 22.38 -9.53
N ALA A 190 -4.85 22.76 -10.31
CA ALA A 190 -6.18 22.20 -10.18
C ALA A 190 -6.17 20.70 -10.52
N THR A 191 -5.40 20.31 -11.54
CA THR A 191 -5.19 18.90 -11.88
C THR A 191 -4.50 18.13 -10.75
N PHE A 192 -3.40 18.65 -10.20
CA PHE A 192 -2.71 18.02 -9.07
C PHE A 192 -3.59 17.89 -7.84
N VAL A 193 -4.35 18.93 -7.49
CA VAL A 193 -5.30 18.90 -6.36
C VAL A 193 -6.39 17.85 -6.59
N SER A 194 -6.89 17.70 -7.82
CA SER A 194 -7.86 16.65 -8.16
C SER A 194 -7.29 15.25 -7.95
N TYR A 195 -6.09 14.97 -8.45
CA TYR A 195 -5.42 13.69 -8.26
C TYR A 195 -5.08 13.42 -6.79
N PHE A 196 -4.60 14.43 -6.07
CA PHE A 196 -4.31 14.31 -4.65
C PHE A 196 -5.56 13.96 -3.84
N ARG A 197 -6.70 14.63 -4.11
CA ARG A 197 -7.99 14.30 -3.48
C ARG A 197 -8.48 12.89 -3.80
N ALA A 198 -8.23 12.40 -5.02
CA ALA A 198 -8.57 11.03 -5.37
C ALA A 198 -7.71 10.03 -4.59
N ALA A 199 -6.39 10.25 -4.52
CA ALA A 199 -5.48 9.39 -3.77
C ALA A 199 -5.79 9.41 -2.25
N MET A 200 -6.10 10.57 -1.68
CA MET A 200 -6.56 10.71 -0.29
C MET A 200 -7.76 9.80 0.04
N ALA A 201 -8.68 9.60 -0.90
CA ALA A 201 -9.84 8.73 -0.68
C ALA A 201 -9.45 7.26 -0.58
N GLU A 202 -8.40 6.83 -1.29
CA GLU A 202 -7.86 5.46 -1.26
C GLU A 202 -6.98 5.21 -0.02
N HIS A 203 -6.46 6.27 0.59
CA HIS A 203 -5.58 6.24 1.77
C HIS A 203 -6.25 6.71 3.07
N ARG A 204 -7.58 6.64 3.14
CA ARG A 204 -8.36 7.07 4.31
C ARG A 204 -7.96 6.29 5.58
N GLY A 205 -7.66 7.00 6.67
CA GLY A 205 -7.17 6.42 7.92
C GLY A 205 -5.65 6.21 7.99
N ASP A 206 -4.88 6.61 6.97
CA ASP A 206 -3.42 6.64 7.03
C ASP A 206 -2.93 7.97 7.65
N PRO A 207 -2.23 7.95 8.80
CA PRO A 207 -1.76 9.16 9.48
C PRO A 207 -0.84 10.06 8.64
N LEU A 208 -0.18 9.51 7.62
CA LEU A 208 0.69 10.25 6.70
C LEU A 208 -0.08 11.08 5.66
N TRP A 209 -1.38 10.83 5.50
CA TRP A 209 -2.25 11.57 4.59
C TRP A 209 -3.20 12.51 5.33
N GLU A 210 -3.41 12.28 6.62
CA GLU A 210 -4.39 13.04 7.43
C GLU A 210 -3.78 14.20 8.24
N ASN A 211 -2.45 14.35 8.27
CA ASN A 211 -1.73 15.47 8.90
C ASN A 211 -0.86 16.23 7.89
#